data_AF-A0A5R9DRT2-F1
#
_entry.id   AF-A0A5R9DRT2-F1
#
_cell.length_a   1.000
_cell.length_b   1.000
_cell.length_c   1.000
_cell.angle_alpha   90.00
_cell.angle_beta   90.00
_cell.angle_gamma   90.00
#
_symmetry.space_group_name_H-M   'P 1'
#
loop_
_entity.id
_entity.type
_entity.pdbx_description
1 polymer ?
#
loop_
_entity_poly.entity_id
_entity_poly.type
_entity_poly.pdbx_seq_one_letter_code
_entity_poly.pdbx_strand_id
1 'polypeptide(L)'
;MDQQATQRQTEIRSLIDSDTLTLERARAALLDLLDVSASAQAGPQVTSYGFGMDLPGEIVDAEYAAREAVGYAMDAALLDALRPVATQRP
;
A
#
# COMPACT_ATOMS: atom_id res chain seq x y z
N MET A 1 7.29 -6.49 17.25
CA MET A 1 7.15 -5.47 16.18
C MET A 1 8.51 -4.85 15.93
N ASP A 2 8.87 -4.63 14.67
CA ASP A 2 10.11 -3.99 14.25
C ASP A 2 10.13 -2.51 14.72
N GLN A 3 11.13 -2.15 15.54
CA GLN A 3 11.30 -0.79 16.07
C GLN A 3 11.50 0.23 14.95
N GLN A 4 12.17 -0.15 13.87
CA GLN A 4 12.38 0.74 12.73
C GLN A 4 11.07 1.00 11.97
N ALA A 5 10.26 -0.03 11.75
CA ALA A 5 8.94 0.12 11.15
C ALA A 5 8.04 1.05 11.98
N THR A 6 8.07 0.90 13.30
CA THR A 6 7.29 1.73 14.23
C THR A 6 7.73 3.20 14.19
N GLN A 7 9.05 3.44 14.16
CA GLN A 7 9.62 4.79 14.05
C GLN A 7 9.23 5.46 12.73
N ARG A 8 9.37 4.76 11.59
CA ARG A 8 8.96 5.27 10.27
C ARG A 8 7.47 5.64 10.24
N GLN A 9 6.60 4.78 10.79
CA GLN A 9 5.15 5.05 10.85
C GLN A 9 4.82 6.28 11.70
N THR A 10 5.57 6.51 12.77
CA THR A 10 5.39 7.69 13.63
C THR A 10 5.79 8.98 12.91
N GLU A 11 6.92 8.96 12.20
CA GLU A 11 7.40 10.10 11.42
C GLU A 11 6.45 10.46 10.27
N ILE A 12 5.98 9.46 9.49
CA ILE A 12 5.02 9.68 8.40
C ILE A 12 3.76 10.37 8.91
N ARG A 13 3.20 9.91 10.05
CA ARG A 13 2.00 10.55 10.64
C ARG A 13 2.26 11.98 11.06
N SER A 14 3.40 12.24 11.71
CA SER A 14 3.77 13.61 12.08
C SER A 14 3.90 14.55 10.87
N LEU A 15 4.33 14.04 9.72
CA LEU A 15 4.45 14.83 8.49
C LEU A 15 3.08 15.07 7.83
N ILE A 16 2.19 14.07 7.85
CA ILE A 16 0.80 14.20 7.37
C ILE A 16 0.04 15.27 8.15
N ASP A 17 0.21 15.28 9.47
CA ASP A 17 -0.47 16.24 10.37
C ASP A 17 0.20 17.62 10.40
N SER A 18 1.30 17.81 9.67
CA SER A 18 2.04 19.07 9.64
C SER A 18 1.49 20.04 8.59
N ASP A 19 1.65 21.34 8.86
CA ASP A 19 1.32 22.41 7.91
C ASP A 19 2.25 22.45 6.67
N THR A 20 3.25 21.56 6.61
CA THR A 20 4.24 21.52 5.54
C THR A 20 3.82 20.65 4.35
N LEU A 21 2.81 19.80 4.52
CA LEU A 21 2.29 18.93 3.47
C LEU A 21 1.31 19.71 2.58
N THR A 22 1.78 20.10 1.39
CA THR A 22 0.92 20.74 0.39
C THR A 22 0.05 19.72 -0.33
N LEU A 23 -1.11 20.16 -0.84
CA LEU A 23 -2.00 19.30 -1.64
C LEU A 23 -1.29 18.68 -2.85
N GLU A 24 -0.39 19.44 -3.50
CA GLU A 24 0.36 18.95 -4.66
C GLU A 24 1.34 17.84 -4.28
N ARG A 25 2.05 17.99 -3.15
CA ARG A 25 2.94 16.95 -2.61
C ARG A 25 2.17 15.72 -2.13
N ALA A 26 1.03 15.92 -1.47
CA ALA A 26 0.15 14.82 -1.07
C ALA A 26 -0.35 14.04 -2.28
N ARG A 27 -0.77 14.74 -3.35
CA ARG A 27 -1.22 14.12 -4.59
C ARG A 27 -0.10 13.32 -5.27
N ALA A 28 1.10 13.89 -5.38
CA ALA A 28 2.25 13.19 -5.96
C ALA A 28 2.59 11.92 -5.17
N ALA A 29 2.67 12.03 -3.83
CA ALA A 29 2.94 10.88 -2.96
C ALA A 29 1.86 9.78 -3.08
N LEU A 30 0.59 10.15 -3.23
CA LEU A 30 -0.50 9.19 -3.45
C LEU A 30 -0.38 8.46 -4.80
N LEU A 31 0.03 9.16 -5.86
CA LEU A 31 0.26 8.55 -7.17
C LEU A 31 1.46 7.59 -7.12
N ASP A 32 2.56 7.99 -6.48
CA ASP A 32 3.73 7.12 -6.30
C ASP A 32 3.38 5.87 -5.49
N LEU A 33 2.54 5.99 -4.45
CA LEU A 33 2.05 4.85 -3.67
C LEU A 33 1.24 3.88 -4.53
N LEU A 34 0.37 4.40 -5.41
CA LEU A 34 -0.39 3.56 -6.35
C LEU A 34 0.56 2.78 -7.27
N ASP A 35 1.58 3.43 -7.83
CA ASP A 35 2.55 2.77 -8.70
C ASP A 35 3.34 1.68 -7.96
N VAL A 36 3.77 1.94 -6.71
CA VAL A 36 4.45 0.94 -5.88
C VAL A 36 3.53 -0.25 -5.57
N SER A 37 2.26 0.00 -5.22
CA SER A 37 1.31 -1.07 -4.91
C SER A 37 0.99 -1.93 -6.13
N ALA A 38 0.77 -1.31 -7.29
CA ALA A 38 0.53 -2.00 -8.55
C ALA A 38 1.76 -2.82 -8.97
N SER A 39 2.96 -2.27 -8.81
CA SER A 39 4.22 -2.99 -9.06
C SER A 39 4.41 -4.18 -8.11
N ALA A 40 4.06 -4.05 -6.84
CA ALA A 40 4.12 -5.15 -5.87
C ALA A 40 3.11 -6.27 -6.20
N GLN A 41 1.93 -5.92 -6.70
CA GLN A 41 0.92 -6.87 -7.19
C GLN A 41 1.33 -7.53 -8.52
N ALA A 42 1.99 -6.79 -9.41
CA ALA A 42 2.47 -7.26 -10.71
C ALA A 42 3.86 -7.92 -10.67
N GLY A 43 4.53 -7.90 -9.51
CA GLY A 43 5.87 -8.43 -9.30
C GLY A 43 6.03 -9.88 -9.77
N PRO A 44 7.28 -10.37 -9.90
CA PRO A 44 7.54 -11.67 -10.50
C PRO A 44 6.74 -12.75 -9.77
N GLN A 45 6.24 -13.73 -10.55
CA GLN A 45 5.41 -14.79 -9.98
C GLN A 45 6.10 -15.36 -8.75
N VAL A 46 5.37 -15.62 -7.66
CA VAL A 46 6.02 -16.06 -6.42
C VAL A 46 6.80 -17.38 -6.63
N THR A 47 6.49 -18.14 -7.70
CA THR A 47 7.27 -19.26 -8.24
C THR A 47 8.74 -18.93 -8.58
N SER A 48 9.09 -17.65 -8.80
CA SER A 48 10.46 -17.20 -9.07
C SER A 48 11.33 -17.07 -7.81
N TYR A 49 10.74 -16.97 -6.61
CA TYR A 49 11.50 -16.98 -5.35
C TYR A 49 12.17 -18.33 -5.09
N GLY A 50 11.68 -19.39 -5.75
CA GLY A 50 12.15 -20.76 -5.61
C GLY A 50 13.22 -21.19 -6.62
N PHE A 51 13.82 -20.29 -7.42
CA PHE A 51 14.91 -20.68 -8.32
C PHE A 51 16.17 -21.05 -7.49
N GLY A 52 16.23 -22.32 -7.06
CA GLY A 52 17.27 -22.90 -6.21
C GLY A 52 16.84 -23.31 -4.80
N MET A 53 15.59 -23.08 -4.40
CA MET A 53 15.04 -23.44 -3.08
C MET A 53 13.63 -24.03 -3.25
N ASP A 54 13.42 -25.28 -2.85
CA ASP A 54 12.08 -25.88 -2.78
C ASP A 54 11.30 -25.25 -1.61
N LEU A 55 10.57 -24.16 -1.89
CA LEU A 55 9.63 -23.58 -0.95
C LEU A 55 8.29 -24.35 -1.00
N PRO A 56 7.71 -24.74 0.15
CA PRO A 56 6.37 -25.30 0.21
C PRO A 56 5.32 -24.38 -0.44
N GLY A 57 4.38 -24.95 -1.20
CA GLY A 57 3.31 -24.21 -1.87
C GLY A 57 2.49 -23.32 -0.93
N GLU A 58 2.30 -23.73 0.33
CA GLU A 58 1.60 -22.95 1.35
C GLU A 58 2.28 -21.59 1.63
N ILE A 59 3.61 -21.51 1.55
CA ILE A 59 4.35 -20.25 1.74
C ILE A 59 4.14 -19.32 0.54
N VAL A 60 4.13 -19.89 -0.66
CA VAL A 60 3.89 -19.18 -1.92
C VAL A 60 2.48 -18.60 -1.96
N ASP A 61 1.48 -19.40 -1.56
CA ASP A 61 0.08 -18.99 -1.52
C ASP A 61 -0.15 -17.93 -0.43
N ALA A 62 0.45 -18.09 0.75
CA ALA A 62 0.37 -17.09 1.82
C ALA A 62 0.97 -15.73 1.41
N GLU A 63 2.09 -15.75 0.67
CA GLU A 63 2.71 -14.53 0.14
C GLU A 63 1.82 -13.86 -0.91
N TYR A 64 1.20 -14.62 -1.82
CA TYR A 64 0.24 -14.09 -2.78
C TYR A 64 -0.97 -13.46 -2.09
N ALA A 65 -1.59 -14.18 -1.15
CA ALA A 65 -2.74 -13.70 -0.41
C ALA A 65 -2.42 -12.43 0.40
N ALA A 66 -1.22 -12.33 0.98
CA ALA A 66 -0.78 -11.14 1.69
C ALA A 66 -0.62 -9.91 0.76
N ARG A 67 -0.04 -10.09 -0.43
CA ARG A 67 0.10 -9.01 -1.43
C ARG A 67 -1.25 -8.51 -1.93
N GLU A 68 -2.14 -9.44 -2.24
CA GLU A 68 -3.49 -9.13 -2.72
C GLU A 68 -4.29 -8.38 -1.65
N ALA A 69 -4.27 -8.86 -0.40
CA ALA A 69 -5.00 -8.24 0.70
C ALA A 69 -4.53 -6.80 1.01
N VAL A 70 -3.22 -6.54 0.99
CA VAL A 70 -2.68 -5.19 1.25
C VAL A 70 -3.05 -4.23 0.12
N GLY A 71 -2.92 -4.66 -1.14
CA GLY A 71 -3.29 -3.83 -2.29
C GLY A 71 -4.79 -3.50 -2.29
N TYR A 72 -5.66 -4.49 -2.09
CA TYR A 72 -7.11 -4.27 -2.01
C TYR A 72 -7.52 -3.36 -0.85
N ALA A 73 -6.89 -3.49 0.31
CA ALA A 73 -7.16 -2.62 1.45
C ALA A 73 -6.77 -1.16 1.14
N MET A 74 -5.63 -0.94 0.47
CA MET A 74 -5.18 0.39 0.06
C MET A 74 -6.12 1.00 -0.97
N ASP A 75 -6.48 0.26 -2.02
CA ASP A 75 -7.39 0.70 -3.08
C ASP A 75 -8.77 1.07 -2.52
N ALA A 76 -9.32 0.24 -1.63
CA ALA A 76 -10.60 0.51 -0.99
C ALA A 76 -10.58 1.79 -0.16
N ALA A 77 -9.53 2.01 0.65
CA ALA A 77 -9.38 3.22 1.45
C ALA A 77 -9.24 4.48 0.59
N LEU A 78 -8.49 4.40 -0.53
CA LEU A 78 -8.35 5.52 -1.46
C LEU A 78 -9.65 5.82 -2.20
N LEU A 79 -10.36 4.79 -2.65
CA LEU A 79 -11.67 4.96 -3.29
C LEU A 79 -12.68 5.61 -2.34
N ASP A 80 -12.68 5.23 -1.07
CA ASP A 80 -13.56 5.84 -0.06
C ASP A 80 -13.21 7.32 0.17
N ALA A 81 -11.92 7.64 0.32
CA ALA A 81 -11.44 8.99 0.56
C ALA A 81 -11.63 9.95 -0.64
N LEU A 82 -11.54 9.44 -1.88
CA LEU A 82 -11.58 10.25 -3.09
C LEU A 82 -12.97 10.33 -3.73
N ARG A 83 -13.90 9.42 -3.39
CA ARG A 83 -15.26 9.47 -3.91
C ARG A 83 -15.94 10.75 -3.42
N PRO A 84 -16.61 11.50 -4.32
CA PRO A 84 -17.40 12.63 -3.89
C PRO A 84 -18.46 12.14 -2.90
N VAL A 85 -18.50 12.72 -1.70
CA VAL A 85 -19.66 12.55 -0.83
C VAL A 85 -20.84 13.12 -1.60
N ALA A 86 -21.80 12.27 -1.96
CA ALA A 86 -23.00 12.69 -2.66
C ALA A 86 -23.58 13.88 -1.89
N THR A 87 -23.50 15.07 -2.50
CA THR A 87 -24.03 16.29 -1.90
C THR A 87 -25.54 16.09 -1.86
N GLN A 88 -26.07 15.73 -0.69
CA GLN A 88 -27.51 15.71 -0.48
C GLN A 88 -27.97 17.15 -0.68
N ARG A 89 -28.51 17.46 -1.87
CA ARG A 89 -29.20 18.72 -2.10
C ARG A 89 -30.45 18.74 -1.21
N PRO A 90 -30.73 19.86 -0.54
CA PRO A 90 -31.96 20.03 0.23
C PRO A 90 -33.20 19.96 -0.68
#